data_AF-A0AA91GEJ1-F1
#
_entry.id   AF-A0AA91GEJ1-F1
#
_cell.length_a   1.000
_cell.length_b   1.000
_cell.length_c   1.000
_cell.angle_alpha   90.00
_cell.angle_beta   90.00
_cell.angle_gamma   90.00
#
_symmetry.space_group_name_H-M   'P 1'
#
loop_
_entity.id
_entity.type
_entity.pdbx_description
1 polymer ?
#
loop_
_entity_poly.entity_id
_entity_poly.type
_entity_poly.pdbx_seq_one_letter_code
_entity_poly.pdbx_strand_id
1 'polypeptide(L)'
;MNVNGNDIYIRPAISEGLILLDDIGLGTLQQMDKDGYNPAAIIITSPMNYQAWVRIYQGDFNSEVATQAAKILSERYSSDKNSADWRHYGRLAGFTNLKPVYNRPYVLADRCNGKIATKAEELVLEAHQKVKEAHENTLARVVAQPPLDPSVRADFRHIDPIQYATAQYQRLSKRYANNFDDSKADFIITCDLLRIGITENIIKNTLKKTSPNLETRKIGHIEDYLDRTIAAAHRRLQQSKTK
;
A
#
# COMPACT_ATOMS: atom_id res chain seq x y z
N MET A 1 14.22 -31.18 6.61
CA MET A 1 13.23 -30.09 6.86
C MET A 1 11.82 -30.65 7.09
N ASN A 2 11.06 -31.05 6.06
CA ASN A 2 9.66 -31.50 6.25
C ASN A 2 9.53 -32.76 7.14
N VAL A 3 10.32 -33.80 6.89
CA VAL A 3 10.37 -35.01 7.73
C VAL A 3 10.70 -34.73 9.22
N ASN A 4 11.35 -33.60 9.50
CA ASN A 4 11.73 -33.19 10.86
C ASN A 4 10.67 -32.30 11.54
N GLY A 5 9.42 -32.28 11.05
CA GLY A 5 8.33 -31.53 11.70
C GLY A 5 8.06 -30.13 11.15
N ASN A 6 8.67 -29.74 10.03
CA ASN A 6 8.53 -28.37 9.48
C ASN A 6 7.57 -28.31 8.29
N ASP A 7 6.55 -27.45 8.37
CA ASP A 7 5.73 -27.09 7.21
C ASP A 7 6.56 -26.30 6.19
N ILE A 8 6.33 -26.56 4.89
CA ILE A 8 7.07 -25.91 3.81
C ILE A 8 6.17 -24.93 3.07
N TYR A 9 6.67 -23.70 2.93
CA TYR A 9 5.96 -22.59 2.33
C TYR A 9 6.75 -21.98 1.18
N ILE A 10 6.05 -21.30 0.27
CA ILE A 10 6.61 -20.62 -0.89
C ILE A 10 5.89 -19.29 -1.11
N ARG A 11 6.63 -18.30 -1.62
CA ARG A 11 6.10 -17.04 -2.17
C ARG A 11 7.08 -16.48 -3.20
N PRO A 12 6.63 -15.58 -4.09
CA PRO A 12 7.55 -14.80 -4.92
C PRO A 12 8.50 -13.92 -4.07
N ALA A 13 9.74 -13.76 -4.53
CA ALA A 13 10.73 -12.91 -3.84
C ALA A 13 10.40 -11.41 -3.96
N ILE A 14 9.74 -11.03 -5.06
CA ILE A 14 9.33 -9.67 -5.39
C ILE A 14 7.84 -9.64 -5.69
N SER A 15 7.23 -8.46 -5.70
CA SER A 15 5.84 -8.32 -6.14
C SER A 15 5.81 -8.46 -7.67
N GLU A 16 5.37 -9.62 -8.16
CA GLU A 16 5.34 -9.92 -9.59
C GLU A 16 3.91 -10.08 -10.15
N GLY A 17 2.93 -9.51 -9.45
CA GLY A 17 1.52 -9.61 -9.83
C GLY A 17 0.88 -10.97 -9.56
N LEU A 18 1.45 -11.78 -8.66
CA LEU A 18 0.86 -13.04 -8.20
C LEU A 18 0.28 -12.87 -6.80
N ILE A 19 -1.01 -13.16 -6.63
CA ILE A 19 -1.79 -12.92 -5.40
C ILE A 19 -2.30 -14.25 -4.85
N LEU A 20 -2.22 -14.44 -3.54
CA LEU A 20 -2.74 -15.61 -2.85
C LEU A 20 -4.15 -15.35 -2.29
N LEU A 21 -5.05 -16.30 -2.47
CA LEU A 21 -6.25 -16.48 -1.67
C LEU A 21 -6.10 -17.79 -0.88
N ASP A 22 -6.20 -17.70 0.45
CA ASP A 22 -6.11 -18.84 1.36
C ASP A 22 -7.47 -19.22 1.95
N ASP A 23 -7.57 -20.47 2.40
CA ASP A 23 -8.74 -21.05 3.06
C ASP A 23 -10.03 -20.96 2.22
N ILE A 24 -9.93 -21.37 0.95
CA ILE A 24 -11.09 -21.40 0.04
C ILE A 24 -11.52 -22.84 -0.28
N GLY A 25 -12.81 -23.01 -0.57
CA GLY A 25 -13.39 -24.29 -0.98
C GLY A 25 -13.55 -24.43 -2.49
N LEU A 26 -13.94 -25.64 -2.94
CA LEU A 26 -14.14 -25.94 -4.36
C LEU A 26 -15.21 -25.06 -5.02
N GLY A 27 -16.30 -24.74 -4.30
CA GLY A 27 -17.35 -23.85 -4.81
C GLY A 27 -16.83 -22.45 -5.10
N THR A 28 -15.94 -21.92 -4.25
CA THR A 28 -15.26 -20.64 -4.47
C THR A 28 -14.38 -20.69 -5.71
N LEU A 29 -13.58 -21.75 -5.89
CA LEU A 29 -12.76 -21.92 -7.10
C LEU A 29 -13.59 -21.91 -8.39
N GLN A 30 -14.72 -22.61 -8.38
CA GLN A 30 -15.64 -22.61 -9.53
C GLN A 30 -16.24 -21.22 -9.79
N GLN A 31 -16.55 -20.46 -8.74
CA GLN A 31 -17.05 -19.10 -8.88
C GLN A 31 -15.97 -18.15 -9.41
N MET A 32 -14.73 -18.25 -8.91
CA MET A 32 -13.58 -17.49 -9.43
C MET A 32 -13.38 -17.73 -10.92
N ASP A 33 -13.51 -18.98 -11.37
CA ASP A 33 -13.39 -19.33 -12.79
C ASP A 33 -14.49 -18.66 -13.64
N LYS A 34 -15.74 -18.64 -13.15
CA LYS A 34 -16.89 -17.99 -13.82
C LYS A 34 -16.75 -16.47 -13.85
N ASP A 35 -16.25 -15.88 -12.77
CA ASP A 35 -16.08 -14.44 -12.66
C ASP A 35 -14.88 -13.93 -13.46
N GLY A 36 -14.03 -14.82 -13.99
CA GLY A 36 -12.84 -14.46 -14.77
C GLY A 36 -11.60 -14.16 -13.92
N TYR A 37 -11.63 -14.48 -12.62
CA TYR A 37 -10.47 -14.46 -11.73
C TYR A 37 -9.82 -15.84 -11.64
N ASN A 38 -9.66 -16.47 -12.80
CA ASN A 38 -9.17 -17.83 -12.94
C ASN A 38 -7.81 -18.00 -12.23
N PRO A 39 -7.66 -18.98 -11.32
CA PRO A 39 -6.38 -19.24 -10.68
C PRO A 39 -5.29 -19.63 -11.69
N ALA A 40 -4.14 -18.99 -11.58
CA ALA A 40 -2.91 -19.36 -12.27
C ALA A 40 -2.31 -20.65 -11.68
N ALA A 41 -2.46 -20.84 -10.37
CA ALA A 41 -2.20 -22.10 -9.69
C ALA A 41 -3.23 -22.41 -8.59
N ILE A 42 -3.56 -23.69 -8.40
CA ILE A 42 -4.42 -24.21 -7.34
C ILE A 42 -3.63 -25.23 -6.53
N ILE A 43 -3.57 -25.02 -5.22
CA ILE A 43 -2.88 -25.88 -4.27
C ILE A 43 -3.91 -26.45 -3.29
N ILE A 44 -3.95 -27.77 -3.16
CA ILE A 44 -4.79 -28.48 -2.19
C ILE A 44 -3.97 -28.61 -0.91
N THR A 45 -4.31 -27.84 0.13
CA THR A 45 -3.52 -27.78 1.37
C THR A 45 -3.87 -28.90 2.35
N SER A 46 -5.12 -29.35 2.31
CA SER A 46 -5.66 -30.51 3.03
C SER A 46 -6.99 -30.92 2.36
N PRO A 47 -7.63 -32.05 2.71
CA PRO A 47 -8.91 -32.44 2.12
C PRO A 47 -9.93 -31.30 2.19
N MET A 48 -10.51 -30.95 1.03
CA MET A 48 -11.50 -29.88 0.84
C MET A 48 -11.02 -28.43 1.10
N ASN A 49 -9.72 -28.21 1.37
CA ASN A 49 -9.16 -26.87 1.58
C ASN A 49 -8.13 -26.54 0.51
N TYR A 50 -8.27 -25.36 -0.09
CA TYR A 50 -7.52 -24.95 -1.25
C TYR A 50 -6.89 -23.57 -1.04
N GLN A 51 -5.78 -23.36 -1.73
CA GLN A 51 -5.16 -22.06 -1.97
C GLN A 51 -5.18 -21.78 -3.47
N ALA A 52 -5.58 -20.57 -3.85
CA ALA A 52 -5.51 -20.12 -5.24
C ALA A 52 -4.49 -19.00 -5.38
N TRP A 53 -3.55 -19.18 -6.31
CA TRP A 53 -2.70 -18.11 -6.78
C TRP A 53 -3.32 -17.51 -8.04
N VAL A 54 -3.69 -16.24 -7.99
CA VAL A 54 -4.25 -15.48 -9.12
C VAL A 54 -3.17 -14.57 -9.67
N ARG A 55 -2.87 -14.68 -10.96
CA ARG A 55 -1.93 -13.79 -11.64
C ARG A 55 -2.68 -12.61 -12.25
N ILE A 56 -2.35 -11.41 -11.83
CA ILE A 56 -2.95 -10.16 -12.28
C ILE A 56 -2.01 -9.31 -13.14
N TYR A 57 -0.72 -9.63 -13.13
CA TYR A 57 0.31 -8.97 -13.93
C TYR A 57 1.51 -9.91 -14.14
N GLN A 58 2.40 -9.56 -15.07
CA GLN A 58 3.63 -10.30 -15.35
C GLN A 58 4.84 -9.35 -15.26
N GLY A 59 5.76 -9.64 -14.34
CA GLY A 59 6.92 -8.80 -14.05
C GLY A 59 6.70 -7.89 -12.84
N ASP A 60 7.64 -6.97 -12.60
CA ASP A 60 7.63 -6.10 -11.43
C ASP A 60 6.32 -5.31 -11.32
N PHE A 61 5.67 -5.41 -10.15
CA PHE A 61 4.36 -4.84 -9.91
C PHE A 61 4.33 -4.05 -8.60
N ASN A 62 3.44 -3.06 -8.51
CA ASN A 62 3.33 -2.23 -7.33
C ASN A 62 2.74 -3.04 -6.16
N SER A 63 3.50 -3.14 -5.07
CA SER A 63 3.13 -3.95 -3.89
C SER A 63 1.88 -3.48 -3.16
N GLU A 64 1.61 -2.18 -3.14
CA GLU A 64 0.44 -1.62 -2.49
C GLU A 64 -0.83 -1.97 -3.28
N VAL A 65 -0.75 -1.85 -4.61
CA VAL A 65 -1.83 -2.24 -5.52
C VAL A 65 -2.06 -3.76 -5.46
N ALA A 66 -1.00 -4.57 -5.41
CA ALA A 66 -1.11 -6.02 -5.21
C ALA A 66 -1.81 -6.38 -3.90
N THR A 67 -1.44 -5.69 -2.81
CA THR A 67 -2.09 -5.86 -1.50
C THR A 67 -3.56 -5.49 -1.56
N GLN A 68 -3.89 -4.39 -2.21
CA GLN A 68 -5.27 -3.95 -2.33
C GLN A 68 -6.10 -4.90 -3.21
N ALA A 69 -5.52 -5.43 -4.30
CA ALA A 69 -6.14 -6.47 -5.11
C ALA A 69 -6.37 -7.77 -4.31
N ALA A 70 -5.41 -8.18 -3.47
CA ALA A 70 -5.57 -9.32 -2.57
C ALA A 70 -6.75 -9.11 -1.60
N LYS A 71 -6.89 -7.92 -1.02
CA LYS A 71 -8.01 -7.56 -0.15
C LYS A 71 -9.35 -7.58 -0.88
N ILE A 72 -9.41 -7.01 -2.09
CA ILE A 72 -10.63 -7.02 -2.92
C ILE A 72 -11.08 -8.45 -3.18
N LEU A 73 -10.16 -9.33 -3.62
CA LEU A 73 -10.49 -10.72 -3.89
C LEU A 73 -10.85 -11.50 -2.62
N SER A 74 -10.14 -11.27 -1.52
CA SER A 74 -10.44 -11.89 -0.23
C SER A 74 -11.84 -11.51 0.28
N GLU A 75 -12.22 -10.23 0.18
CA GLU A 75 -13.58 -9.78 0.51
C GLU A 75 -14.62 -10.41 -0.40
N ARG A 76 -14.39 -10.43 -1.71
CA ARG A 76 -15.32 -10.96 -2.72
C ARG A 76 -15.59 -12.44 -2.53
N TYR A 77 -14.57 -13.21 -2.18
CA TYR A 77 -14.65 -14.67 -2.07
C TYR A 77 -14.69 -15.19 -0.63
N SER A 78 -14.78 -14.28 0.34
CA SER A 78 -14.78 -14.61 1.78
C SER A 78 -13.60 -15.51 2.18
N SER A 79 -12.43 -15.29 1.58
CA SER A 79 -11.19 -16.00 1.92
C SER A 79 -10.57 -15.44 3.20
N ASP A 80 -9.54 -16.08 3.74
CA ASP A 80 -8.86 -15.56 4.93
C ASP A 80 -8.26 -14.17 4.68
N LYS A 81 -8.73 -13.19 5.44
CA LYS A 81 -8.32 -11.78 5.35
C LYS A 81 -6.91 -11.54 5.90
N ASN A 82 -6.44 -12.39 6.81
CA ASN A 82 -5.08 -12.28 7.34
C ASN A 82 -4.03 -12.69 6.30
N SER A 83 -4.48 -13.41 5.27
CA SER A 83 -3.68 -13.83 4.13
C SER A 83 -3.69 -12.83 2.96
N ALA A 84 -4.47 -11.75 3.07
CA ALA A 84 -4.72 -10.78 2.01
C ALA A 84 -3.63 -9.69 1.91
N ASP A 85 -2.40 -10.10 1.61
CA ASP A 85 -1.27 -9.21 1.36
C ASP A 85 -0.36 -9.73 0.23
N TRP A 86 0.46 -8.85 -0.34
CA TRP A 86 1.28 -9.19 -1.50
C TRP A 86 2.46 -10.14 -1.20
N ARG A 87 2.87 -10.28 0.07
CA ARG A 87 4.00 -11.11 0.54
C ARG A 87 3.54 -12.36 1.26
N HIS A 88 2.26 -12.72 1.19
CA HIS A 88 1.77 -13.87 1.94
C HIS A 88 2.41 -15.18 1.45
N TYR A 89 2.66 -16.09 2.39
CA TYR A 89 3.23 -17.41 2.10
C TYR A 89 2.12 -18.42 1.79
N GLY A 90 2.20 -19.07 0.63
CA GLY A 90 1.39 -20.24 0.32
C GLY A 90 2.10 -21.54 0.67
N ARG A 91 1.38 -22.66 0.64
CA ARG A 91 1.94 -24.00 0.80
C ARG A 91 2.66 -24.43 -0.46
N LEU A 92 3.82 -25.06 -0.29
CA LEU A 92 4.53 -25.70 -1.39
C LEU A 92 4.02 -27.14 -1.56
N ALA A 93 3.55 -27.48 -2.75
CA ALA A 93 3.12 -28.84 -3.08
C ALA A 93 4.28 -29.83 -3.02
N GLY A 94 3.97 -31.10 -2.77
CA GLY A 94 4.95 -32.19 -2.66
C GLY A 94 5.43 -32.47 -1.23
N PHE A 95 4.97 -31.71 -0.24
CA PHE A 95 5.28 -31.90 1.17
C PHE A 95 4.04 -32.26 1.98
N THR A 96 4.24 -32.91 3.13
CA THR A 96 3.14 -33.20 4.05
C THR A 96 2.77 -31.95 4.86
N ASN A 97 1.47 -31.73 5.05
CA ASN A 97 0.94 -30.72 5.97
C ASN A 97 0.96 -31.26 7.39
N LEU A 98 1.77 -30.66 8.26
CA LEU A 98 2.07 -31.19 9.59
C LEU A 98 1.20 -30.59 10.70
N LYS A 99 0.21 -29.75 10.35
CA LYS A 99 -0.74 -29.23 11.35
C LYS A 99 -1.41 -30.38 12.10
N PRO A 100 -1.44 -30.39 13.45
CA PRO A 100 -1.88 -31.53 14.25
C PRO A 100 -3.30 -32.03 13.98
N VAL A 101 -4.18 -31.14 13.50
CA VAL A 101 -5.58 -31.44 13.18
C VAL A 101 -5.74 -32.35 11.95
N TYR A 102 -4.69 -32.54 11.15
CA TYR A 102 -4.73 -33.37 9.96
C TYR A 102 -3.83 -34.60 10.10
N ASN A 103 -4.23 -35.71 9.47
CA ASN A 103 -3.40 -36.92 9.39
C ASN A 103 -2.31 -36.80 8.31
N ARG A 104 -1.49 -35.76 8.42
CA ARG A 104 -0.33 -35.48 7.55
C ARG A 104 -0.58 -35.65 6.04
N PRO A 105 -1.66 -35.06 5.48
CA PRO A 105 -1.94 -35.18 4.06
C PRO A 105 -0.83 -34.51 3.25
N TYR A 106 -0.56 -35.04 2.05
CA TYR A 106 0.27 -34.33 1.08
C TYR A 106 -0.44 -33.06 0.62
N VAL A 107 0.31 -31.96 0.54
CA VAL A 107 -0.09 -30.77 -0.19
C VAL A 107 0.07 -31.07 -1.68
N LEU A 108 -1.01 -30.94 -2.44
CA LEU A 108 -1.04 -31.32 -3.86
C LEU A 108 -1.16 -30.07 -4.74
N ALA A 109 -0.53 -30.12 -5.91
CA ALA A 109 -0.80 -29.17 -6.98
C ALA A 109 -1.86 -29.76 -7.91
N ASP A 110 -2.87 -28.97 -8.26
CA ASP A 110 -3.91 -29.36 -9.21
C ASP A 110 -3.68 -28.65 -10.56
N ARG A 111 -4.20 -27.44 -10.71
CA ARG A 111 -3.97 -26.60 -11.89
C ARG A 111 -2.73 -25.72 -11.67
N CYS A 112 -1.78 -25.69 -12.62
CA CYS A 112 -0.59 -24.81 -12.58
C CYS A 112 -0.22 -24.29 -13.97
N ASN A 113 -1.09 -23.50 -14.59
CA ASN A 113 -0.88 -23.01 -15.96
C ASN A 113 -0.19 -21.65 -16.04
N GLY A 114 -0.05 -20.94 -14.92
CA GLY A 114 0.63 -19.65 -14.83
C GLY A 114 -0.06 -18.49 -15.57
N LYS A 115 -1.26 -18.71 -16.12
CA LYS A 115 -1.94 -17.72 -16.97
C LYS A 115 -2.42 -16.53 -16.14
N ILE A 116 -2.38 -15.35 -16.76
CA ILE A 116 -3.02 -14.14 -16.23
C ILE A 116 -4.54 -14.34 -16.22
N ALA A 117 -5.19 -13.92 -15.14
CA ALA A 117 -6.63 -13.98 -15.01
C ALA A 117 -7.33 -13.12 -16.08
N THR A 118 -8.45 -13.60 -16.61
CA THR A 118 -9.20 -12.94 -17.69
C THR A 118 -9.61 -11.51 -17.32
N LYS A 119 -10.00 -11.29 -16.05
CA LYS A 119 -10.38 -9.97 -15.50
C LYS A 119 -9.27 -9.29 -14.68
N ALA A 120 -8.01 -9.63 -14.94
CA ALA A 120 -6.87 -9.03 -14.24
C ALA A 120 -6.85 -7.50 -14.34
N GLU A 121 -7.06 -6.96 -15.55
CA GLU A 121 -7.02 -5.50 -15.78
C GLU A 121 -8.10 -4.75 -14.99
N GLU A 122 -9.32 -5.27 -14.96
CA GLU A 122 -10.43 -4.71 -14.19
C GLU A 122 -10.10 -4.66 -12.69
N LEU A 123 -9.54 -5.74 -12.15
CA LEU A 123 -9.13 -5.79 -10.74
C LEU A 123 -7.98 -4.84 -10.43
N VAL A 124 -6.99 -4.73 -11.32
CA VAL A 124 -5.87 -3.80 -11.18
C VAL A 124 -6.38 -2.36 -11.14
N LEU A 125 -7.31 -2.01 -12.04
CA LEU A 125 -7.92 -0.67 -12.06
C LEU A 125 -8.70 -0.38 -10.76
N GLU A 126 -9.52 -1.33 -10.29
CA GLU A 126 -10.25 -1.20 -9.02
C GLU A 126 -9.29 -1.02 -7.84
N ALA A 127 -8.22 -1.80 -7.78
CA ALA A 127 -7.20 -1.72 -6.74
C ALA A 127 -6.50 -0.35 -6.75
N HIS A 128 -6.13 0.17 -7.92
CA HIS A 128 -5.55 1.50 -8.06
C HIS A 128 -6.48 2.60 -7.54
N GLN A 129 -7.77 2.53 -7.85
CA GLN A 129 -8.76 3.50 -7.37
C GLN A 129 -8.88 3.48 -5.84
N LYS A 130 -9.02 2.30 -5.24
CA LYS A 130 -9.10 2.18 -3.77
C LYS A 130 -7.82 2.66 -3.06
N VAL A 131 -6.64 2.38 -3.63
CA VAL A 131 -5.37 2.92 -3.09
C VAL A 131 -5.36 4.44 -3.14
N LYS A 132 -5.78 5.03 -4.26
CA LYS A 132 -5.86 6.48 -4.41
C LYS A 132 -6.84 7.11 -3.41
N GLU A 133 -8.03 6.54 -3.27
CA GLU A 133 -9.05 7.00 -2.31
C GLU A 133 -8.56 6.89 -0.86
N ALA A 134 -7.89 5.79 -0.50
CA ALA A 134 -7.33 5.60 0.83
C ALA A 134 -6.27 6.68 1.15
N HIS A 135 -5.42 7.02 0.19
CA HIS A 135 -4.47 8.11 0.31
C HIS A 135 -5.17 9.46 0.49
N GLU A 136 -6.15 9.77 -0.36
CA GLU A 136 -6.92 11.03 -0.29
C GLU A 136 -7.67 11.16 1.04
N ASN A 137 -8.31 10.09 1.51
CA ASN A 137 -9.02 10.05 2.79
C ASN A 137 -8.06 10.18 3.98
N THR A 138 -6.90 9.54 3.91
CA THR A 138 -5.85 9.68 4.94
C THR A 138 -5.34 11.11 5.01
N LEU A 139 -5.12 11.75 3.85
CA LEU A 139 -4.74 13.16 3.75
C LEU A 139 -5.86 14.07 4.28
N ALA A 140 -7.12 13.80 3.94
CA ALA A 140 -8.26 14.56 4.42
C ALA A 140 -8.42 14.48 5.95
N ARG A 141 -8.29 13.29 6.55
CA ARG A 141 -8.35 13.09 8.01
C ARG A 141 -7.23 13.81 8.75
N VAL A 142 -6.03 13.82 8.19
CA VAL A 142 -4.88 14.53 8.79
C VAL A 142 -5.10 16.03 8.77
N VAL A 143 -5.68 16.56 7.69
CA VAL A 143 -5.93 18.00 7.54
C VAL A 143 -7.18 18.47 8.30
N ALA A 144 -8.16 17.59 8.54
CA ALA A 144 -9.35 17.89 9.33
C ALA A 144 -9.09 17.94 10.86
N GLN A 145 -7.91 17.51 11.32
CA GLN A 145 -7.52 17.71 12.71
C GLN A 145 -7.24 19.20 12.95
N PRO A 146 -7.77 19.81 14.02
CA PRO A 146 -7.55 21.22 14.29
C PRO A 146 -6.04 21.51 14.36
N PRO A 147 -5.59 22.65 13.78
CA PRO A 147 -4.21 23.07 13.94
C PRO A 147 -3.89 23.15 15.42
N LEU A 148 -2.70 22.67 15.79
CA LEU A 148 -2.21 22.74 17.15
C LEU A 148 -2.17 24.20 17.62
N ASP A 149 -2.85 24.44 18.75
CA ASP A 149 -2.94 25.64 19.57
C ASP A 149 -2.83 27.01 18.84
N PRO A 150 -3.93 27.80 18.78
CA PRO A 150 -3.93 29.17 18.28
C PRO A 150 -2.99 30.14 19.01
N SER A 151 -2.40 29.78 20.16
CA SER A 151 -1.45 30.62 20.89
C SER A 151 -0.16 30.96 20.11
N VAL A 152 0.12 30.28 18.99
CA VAL A 152 1.24 30.60 18.07
C VAL A 152 0.86 31.66 17.01
N ARG A 153 -0.33 32.26 17.06
CA ARG A 153 -0.78 33.32 16.13
C ARG A 153 -0.20 34.71 16.43
N ALA A 154 1.07 34.82 16.76
CA ALA A 154 1.77 36.11 16.83
C ALA A 154 2.52 36.37 15.51
N ASP A 155 2.09 37.40 14.78
CA ASP A 155 2.71 38.02 13.59
C ASP A 155 3.34 37.11 12.51
N PHE A 156 2.49 36.65 11.58
CA PHE A 156 2.88 35.92 10.36
C PHE A 156 3.79 36.70 9.38
N ARG A 157 4.10 37.98 9.64
CA ARG A 157 4.93 38.83 8.75
C ARG A 157 6.44 38.60 8.90
N HIS A 158 6.88 37.83 9.91
CA HIS A 158 8.30 37.60 10.20
C HIS A 158 8.68 36.13 10.38
N ILE A 159 7.86 35.19 9.90
CA ILE A 159 8.18 33.76 10.02
C ILE A 159 9.30 33.42 9.03
N ASP A 160 10.46 33.00 9.55
CA ASP A 160 11.50 32.34 8.77
C ASP A 160 10.97 30.95 8.34
N PRO A 161 10.72 30.71 7.03
CA PRO A 161 10.14 29.46 6.54
C PRO A 161 10.99 28.24 6.89
N ILE A 162 12.33 28.40 6.96
CA ILE A 162 13.26 27.31 7.28
C ILE A 162 13.14 26.93 8.76
N GLN A 163 13.12 27.92 9.65
CA GLN A 163 12.92 27.67 11.09
C GLN A 163 11.56 27.04 11.36
N TYR A 164 10.52 27.56 10.69
CA TYR A 164 9.17 27.00 10.78
C TYR A 164 9.14 25.55 10.34
N ALA A 165 9.60 25.26 9.12
CA ALA A 165 9.61 23.91 8.57
C ALA A 165 10.41 22.95 9.46
N THR A 166 11.60 23.36 9.92
CA THR A 166 12.45 22.56 10.83
C THR A 166 11.72 22.21 12.12
N ALA A 167 11.08 23.18 12.77
CA ALA A 167 10.30 22.95 13.98
C ALA A 167 9.11 22.02 13.70
N GLN A 168 8.45 22.16 12.54
CA GLN A 168 7.36 21.26 12.14
C GLN A 168 7.84 19.83 11.89
N TYR A 169 8.95 19.62 11.19
CA TYR A 169 9.52 18.28 10.97
C TYR A 169 9.87 17.62 12.29
N GLN A 170 10.54 18.32 13.21
CA GLN A 170 10.85 17.78 14.54
C GLN A 170 9.59 17.38 15.30
N ARG A 171 8.54 18.21 15.23
CA ARG A 171 7.28 17.94 15.93
C ARG A 171 6.51 16.77 15.32
N LEU A 172 6.44 16.71 13.98
CA LEU A 172 5.80 15.61 13.26
C LEU A 172 6.57 14.30 13.48
N SER A 173 7.90 14.35 13.48
CA SER A 173 8.76 13.20 13.78
C SER A 173 8.50 12.68 15.20
N LYS A 174 8.46 13.56 16.21
CA LYS A 174 8.10 13.16 17.59
C LYS A 174 6.68 12.59 17.70
N ARG A 175 5.72 13.17 16.98
CA ARG A 175 4.31 12.75 17.02
C ARG A 175 4.08 11.38 16.41
N TYR A 176 4.70 11.12 15.25
CA TYR A 176 4.45 9.91 14.48
C TYR A 176 5.50 8.82 14.74
N ALA A 177 6.63 9.15 15.38
CA ALA A 177 7.71 8.23 15.73
C ALA A 177 8.03 7.25 14.59
N ASN A 178 7.78 5.95 14.79
CA ASN A 178 8.07 4.89 13.80
C ASN A 178 7.18 4.95 12.55
N ASN A 179 6.07 5.69 12.59
CA ASN A 179 5.13 5.86 11.47
C ASN A 179 5.31 7.23 10.77
N PHE A 180 6.45 7.90 10.98
CA PHE A 180 6.74 9.17 10.35
C PHE A 180 6.98 9.00 8.85
N ASP A 181 6.21 9.72 8.04
CA ASP A 181 6.33 9.74 6.58
C ASP A 181 6.85 11.11 6.12
N ASP A 182 8.08 11.11 5.61
CA ASP A 182 8.77 12.30 5.12
C ASP A 182 7.97 13.04 4.02
N SER A 183 7.37 12.29 3.09
CA SER A 183 6.65 12.89 1.95
C SER A 183 5.34 13.53 2.41
N LYS A 184 4.70 12.91 3.40
CA LYS A 184 3.50 13.46 4.04
C LYS A 184 3.83 14.70 4.86
N ALA A 185 4.96 14.72 5.55
CA ALA A 185 5.44 15.89 6.29
C ALA A 185 5.73 17.06 5.34
N ASP A 186 6.39 16.80 4.21
CA ASP A 186 6.65 17.79 3.15
C ASP A 186 5.35 18.46 2.67
N PHE A 187 4.31 17.66 2.41
CA PHE A 187 3.02 18.15 1.97
C PHE A 187 2.29 19.02 3.02
N ILE A 188 2.29 18.60 4.29
CA ILE A 188 1.66 19.35 5.39
C ILE A 188 2.33 20.72 5.53
N ILE A 189 3.66 20.73 5.58
CA ILE A 189 4.44 21.96 5.74
C ILE A 189 4.24 22.89 4.53
N THR A 190 4.18 22.34 3.32
CA THR A 190 3.85 23.09 2.10
C THR A 190 2.48 23.77 2.20
N CYS A 191 1.45 23.05 2.67
CA CYS A 191 0.12 23.62 2.85
C CYS A 191 0.10 24.77 3.86
N ASP A 192 0.83 24.62 4.97
CA ASP A 192 0.92 25.64 6.00
C ASP A 192 1.64 26.89 5.48
N LEU A 193 2.77 26.72 4.80
CA LEU A 193 3.53 27.84 4.21
C LEU A 193 2.72 28.58 3.12
N LEU A 194 2.00 27.86 2.25
CA LEU A 194 1.12 28.48 1.25
C LEU A 194 -0.05 29.23 1.89
N ARG A 195 -0.62 28.72 3.00
CA ARG A 195 -1.70 29.40 3.73
C ARG A 195 -1.22 30.69 4.37
N ILE A 196 0.05 30.74 4.77
CA ILE A 196 0.73 31.94 5.31
C ILE A 196 1.08 32.94 4.20
N GLY A 197 0.99 32.55 2.93
CA GLY A 197 1.28 33.41 1.78
C GLY A 197 2.74 33.38 1.32
N ILE A 198 3.51 32.37 1.74
CA ILE A 198 4.88 32.18 1.26
C ILE A 198 4.85 31.71 -0.20
N THR A 199 5.74 32.26 -1.03
CA THR A 199 5.79 31.96 -2.46
C THR A 199 6.37 30.57 -2.72
N GLU A 200 5.95 29.95 -3.83
CA GLU A 200 6.37 28.60 -4.24
C GLU A 200 7.89 28.44 -4.26
N ASN A 201 8.61 29.43 -4.81
CA ASN A 201 10.08 29.36 -4.90
C ASN A 201 10.75 29.32 -3.52
N ILE A 202 10.22 30.09 -2.56
CA ILE A 202 10.71 30.07 -1.18
C ILE A 202 10.39 28.72 -0.52
N ILE A 203 9.22 28.15 -0.80
CA ILE A 203 8.83 26.82 -0.29
C ILE A 203 9.74 25.73 -0.84
N LYS A 204 10.02 25.72 -2.15
CA LYS A 204 10.96 24.76 -2.76
C LYS A 204 12.33 24.82 -2.06
N ASN A 205 12.87 26.03 -1.89
CA ASN A 205 14.15 26.23 -1.22
C ASN A 205 14.11 25.81 0.26
N THR A 206 12.98 26.01 0.93
CA THR A 206 12.76 25.59 2.32
C THR A 206 12.77 24.07 2.42
N LEU A 207 12.01 23.36 1.58
CA LEU A 207 11.95 21.91 1.57
C LEU A 207 13.31 21.29 1.23
N LYS A 208 14.05 21.84 0.26
CA LYS A 208 15.42 21.39 -0.05
C LYS A 208 16.34 21.40 1.16
N LYS A 209 16.18 22.37 2.06
CA LYS A 209 17.04 22.55 3.24
C LYS A 209 16.56 21.79 4.47
N THR A 210 15.27 21.46 4.55
CA THR A 210 14.63 21.01 5.80
C THR A 210 13.97 19.64 5.70
N SER A 211 13.61 19.20 4.49
CA SER A 211 12.98 17.89 4.27
C SER A 211 13.96 16.75 4.58
N PRO A 212 13.61 15.83 5.49
CA PRO A 212 14.47 14.72 5.84
C PRO A 212 14.77 13.84 4.62
N ASN A 213 16.05 13.50 4.45
CA ASN A 213 16.53 12.56 3.45
C ASN A 213 16.07 12.89 2.02
N LEU A 214 15.77 14.16 1.70
CA LEU A 214 15.19 14.50 0.39
C LEU A 214 16.09 14.07 -0.77
N GLU A 215 17.39 14.33 -0.63
CA GLU A 215 18.39 14.00 -1.66
C GLU A 215 18.55 12.49 -1.86
N THR A 216 18.43 11.69 -0.80
CA THR A 216 18.54 10.22 -0.87
C THR A 216 17.21 9.55 -1.24
N ARG A 217 16.07 10.16 -0.89
CA ARG A 217 14.72 9.64 -1.14
C ARG A 217 14.21 9.99 -2.54
N LYS A 218 14.70 11.07 -3.15
CA LYS A 218 14.26 11.59 -4.45
C LYS A 218 15.44 11.83 -5.42
N ILE A 219 16.43 10.94 -5.38
CA ILE A 219 17.62 10.99 -6.25
C ILE A 219 17.19 11.17 -7.72
N GLY A 220 17.74 12.19 -8.38
CA GLY A 220 17.50 12.47 -9.81
C GLY A 220 16.16 13.14 -10.15
N HIS A 221 15.22 13.28 -9.21
CA HIS A 221 13.87 13.83 -9.46
C HIS A 221 13.39 14.83 -8.40
N ILE A 222 14.32 15.55 -7.77
CA ILE A 222 14.00 16.47 -6.68
C ILE A 222 13.06 17.60 -7.14
N GLU A 223 13.37 18.28 -8.25
CA GLU A 223 12.55 19.40 -8.73
C GLU A 223 11.12 18.96 -9.10
N ASP A 224 10.99 17.88 -9.86
CA ASP A 224 9.68 17.32 -10.23
C ASP A 224 8.85 16.95 -8.98
N TYR A 225 9.48 16.38 -7.96
CA TYR A 225 8.82 16.09 -6.69
C TYR A 225 8.31 17.36 -5.99
N LEU A 226 9.14 18.41 -5.92
CA LEU A 226 8.78 19.67 -5.29
C LEU A 226 7.62 20.35 -6.04
N ASP A 227 7.66 20.36 -7.36
CA ASP A 227 6.58 20.88 -8.22
C ASP A 227 5.26 20.15 -8.01
N ARG A 228 5.29 18.82 -7.99
CA ARG A 228 4.10 18.01 -7.73
C ARG A 228 3.54 18.24 -6.32
N THR A 229 4.42 18.42 -5.33
CA THR A 229 4.03 18.68 -3.93
C THR A 229 3.33 20.03 -3.81
N ILE A 230 3.88 21.07 -4.43
CA ILE A 230 3.29 22.42 -4.45
C ILE A 230 1.97 22.43 -5.23
N ALA A 231 1.92 21.83 -6.41
CA ALA A 231 0.70 21.74 -7.21
C ALA A 231 -0.42 20.97 -6.49
N ALA A 232 -0.07 19.91 -5.74
CA ALA A 232 -1.03 19.21 -4.89
C ALA A 232 -1.55 20.13 -3.76
N ALA A 233 -0.67 20.91 -3.12
CA ALA A 233 -1.05 21.82 -2.05
C ALA A 233 -1.94 22.99 -2.54
N HIS A 234 -1.66 23.56 -3.73
CA HIS A 234 -2.53 24.58 -4.34
C HIS A 234 -3.92 24.04 -4.66
N ARG A 235 -4.02 22.88 -5.31
CA ARG A 235 -5.31 22.22 -5.57
C ARG A 235 -6.10 22.02 -4.29
N ARG A 236 -5.41 21.63 -3.21
CA ARG A 236 -6.02 21.43 -1.89
C ARG A 236 -6.55 22.72 -1.27
N LEU A 237 -5.83 23.83 -1.40
CA LEU A 237 -6.25 25.13 -0.87
C LEU A 237 -7.40 25.75 -1.67
N GLN A 238 -7.43 25.53 -2.99
CA GLN A 238 -8.54 25.96 -3.85
C GLN A 238 -9.84 25.23 -3.46
N GLN A 239 -9.80 23.91 -3.24
CA GLN A 239 -10.95 23.12 -2.79
C GLN A 239 -11.49 23.54 -1.40
N SER A 240 -10.64 24.09 -0.52
CA SER A 240 -11.08 24.58 0.80
C SER A 240 -11.74 25.96 0.79
N LYS A 241 -11.62 26.74 -0.30
CA LYS A 241 -12.25 28.06 -0.43
C LYS A 241 -13.67 28.00 -1.02
N THR A 242 -14.07 26.86 -1.58
CA THR A 242 -15.36 26.65 -2.25
C THR A 242 -16.42 26.00 -1.34
N LYS A 243 -16.12 25.84 -0.04
CA LYS A 243 -17.05 25.44 1.01
C LYS A 243 -17.25 26.59 1.99
#